data_AF-A0AA96SW89-F1
#
_entry.id   AF-A0AA96SW89-F1
#
_cell.length_a   1.000
_cell.length_b   1.000
_cell.length_c   1.000
_cell.angle_alpha   90.00
_cell.angle_beta   90.00
_cell.angle_gamma   90.00
#
_symmetry.space_group_name_H-M   'P 1'
#
loop_
_entity.id
_entity.type
_entity.pdbx_description
1 polymer ?
#
loop_
_entity_poly.entity_id
_entity_poly.type
_entity_poly.pdbx_seq_one_letter_code
_entity_poly.pdbx_strand_id
1 'polypeptide(L)'
;MVEKMANFLKYFVVGLYKRILALSLTILLLLVCFDAWVWFTLPSVIRGIPAGIFFPAASEPETKFRDRIRLQFPIGSEQAEMVARLTAQGFGDPVPLAEKQVIAFRDSSFPCLRSWSVIWQASSIDTLENIDGHIHYSCL
;
A
#
# COMPACT_ATOMS: atom_id res chain seq x y z
N MET A 1 -45.40 -41.52 -6.46
CA MET A 1 -44.79 -40.80 -5.31
C MET A 1 -43.32 -40.47 -5.57
N VAL A 2 -42.52 -41.42 -6.06
CA VAL A 2 -41.08 -41.26 -6.37
C VAL A 2 -40.78 -40.13 -7.39
N GLU A 3 -41.55 -40.02 -8.47
CA GLU A 3 -41.32 -39.04 -9.53
C GLU A 3 -41.52 -37.58 -9.08
N LYS A 4 -42.51 -37.32 -8.21
CA LYS A 4 -42.74 -36.00 -7.60
C LYS A 4 -41.58 -35.59 -6.68
N MET A 5 -40.99 -36.55 -5.97
CA MET A 5 -39.87 -36.33 -5.07
C MET A 5 -38.57 -36.02 -5.84
N ALA A 6 -38.34 -36.70 -6.97
CA ALA A 6 -37.18 -36.44 -7.85
C ALA A 6 -37.23 -35.04 -8.49
N ASN A 7 -38.41 -34.59 -8.92
CA ASN A 7 -38.57 -33.25 -9.49
C ASN A 7 -38.37 -32.16 -8.44
N PHE A 8 -38.91 -32.34 -7.22
CA PHE A 8 -38.68 -31.41 -6.11
C PHE A 8 -37.19 -31.26 -5.77
N LEU A 9 -36.46 -32.38 -5.71
CA LEU A 9 -35.01 -32.36 -5.42
C LEU A 9 -34.22 -31.60 -6.50
N LYS A 10 -34.55 -31.77 -7.79
CA LYS A 10 -33.90 -31.04 -8.90
C LYS A 10 -34.11 -29.54 -8.79
N TYR A 11 -35.35 -29.07 -8.57
CA TYR A 11 -35.63 -27.64 -8.42
C TYR A 11 -34.94 -27.03 -7.19
N PHE A 12 -34.90 -27.77 -6.09
CA PHE A 12 -34.22 -27.35 -4.87
C PHE A 12 -32.71 -27.20 -5.08
N VAL A 13 -32.05 -28.20 -5.68
CA VAL A 13 -30.60 -28.18 -5.95
C VAL A 13 -30.23 -27.09 -6.95
N VAL A 14 -30.99 -26.91 -8.04
CA VAL A 14 -30.74 -25.84 -9.03
C VAL A 14 -30.94 -24.45 -8.40
N GLY A 15 -31.96 -24.28 -7.55
CA GLY A 15 -32.19 -23.04 -6.82
C GLY A 15 -31.05 -22.72 -5.84
N LEU A 16 -30.57 -23.73 -5.10
CA LEU A 16 -29.45 -23.60 -4.18
C LEU A 16 -28.15 -23.23 -4.92
N TYR A 17 -27.86 -23.91 -6.04
CA TYR A 17 -26.68 -23.64 -6.87
C TYR A 17 -26.66 -22.20 -7.40
N LYS A 18 -27.80 -21.70 -7.91
CA LYS A 18 -27.90 -20.30 -8.38
C LYS A 18 -27.61 -19.28 -7.27
N ARG A 19 -28.09 -19.55 -6.05
CA ARG A 19 -27.83 -18.68 -4.88
C ARG A 19 -26.37 -18.72 -4.46
N ILE A 20 -25.75 -19.90 -4.40
CA ILE A 20 -24.33 -20.05 -4.07
C ILE A 20 -23.46 -19.35 -5.12
N LEU A 21 -23.75 -19.53 -6.42
CA LEU A 21 -23.03 -18.88 -7.50
C LEU A 21 -23.12 -17.35 -7.38
N ALA A 22 -24.33 -16.80 -7.17
CA ALA A 22 -24.54 -15.37 -7.00
C ALA A 22 -23.79 -14.81 -5.78
N LEU A 23 -23.80 -15.53 -4.65
CA LEU A 23 -23.06 -15.14 -3.45
C LEU A 23 -21.54 -15.16 -3.70
N SER A 24 -21.02 -16.20 -4.36
CA SER A 24 -19.59 -16.29 -4.68
C SER A 24 -19.12 -15.14 -5.57
N LEU A 25 -19.90 -14.78 -6.61
CA LEU A 25 -19.63 -13.64 -7.48
C LEU A 25 -19.68 -12.31 -6.73
N THR A 26 -20.63 -12.15 -5.82
CA THR A 26 -20.77 -10.93 -5.01
C THR A 26 -19.59 -10.78 -4.06
N ILE A 27 -19.17 -11.87 -3.40
CA ILE A 27 -17.99 -11.88 -2.54
C ILE A 27 -16.74 -11.54 -3.36
N LEU A 28 -16.57 -12.14 -4.54
CA LEU A 28 -15.44 -11.85 -5.43
C LEU A 28 -15.40 -10.36 -5.81
N LEU A 29 -16.54 -9.78 -6.18
CA LEU A 29 -16.66 -8.34 -6.48
C LEU A 29 -16.30 -7.47 -5.28
N LEU A 30 -16.81 -7.80 -4.09
CA LEU A 30 -16.50 -7.08 -2.85
C LEU A 30 -15.00 -7.13 -2.53
N LEU A 31 -14.36 -8.28 -2.73
CA LEU A 31 -12.91 -8.43 -2.54
C LEU A 31 -12.11 -7.55 -3.51
N VAL A 32 -12.50 -7.50 -4.79
CA VAL A 32 -11.86 -6.63 -5.79
C VAL A 32 -12.06 -5.15 -5.45
N CYS A 33 -13.27 -4.75 -5.05
CA CYS A 33 -13.55 -3.37 -4.64
C CYS A 33 -12.78 -2.98 -3.37
N PHE A 34 -12.68 -3.90 -2.41
CA PHE A 34 -11.93 -3.66 -1.18
C PHE A 34 -10.44 -3.48 -1.46
N ASP A 35 -9.85 -4.33 -2.30
CA ASP A 35 -8.45 -4.19 -2.71
C ASP A 35 -8.25 -2.83 -3.40
N ALA A 36 -9.07 -2.50 -4.40
CA ALA A 36 -8.99 -1.20 -5.08
C ALA A 36 -9.08 -0.01 -4.09
N TRP A 37 -10.00 -0.07 -3.12
CA TRP A 37 -10.13 0.95 -2.08
C TRP A 37 -8.84 1.11 -1.27
N VAL A 38 -8.26 0.00 -0.80
CA VAL A 38 -6.98 0.02 -0.06
C VAL A 38 -5.88 0.68 -0.91
N TRP A 39 -5.77 0.34 -2.20
CA TRP A 39 -4.78 0.96 -3.09
C TRP A 39 -4.97 2.46 -3.28
N PHE A 40 -6.22 2.95 -3.32
CA PHE A 40 -6.50 4.38 -3.46
C PHE A 40 -6.14 5.19 -2.20
N THR A 41 -6.23 4.58 -1.02
CA THR A 41 -5.88 5.26 0.25
C THR A 41 -4.37 5.43 0.46
N LEU A 42 -3.54 4.77 -0.34
CA LEU A 42 -2.08 4.89 -0.21
C LEU A 42 -1.57 6.26 -0.70
N PRO A 43 -0.54 6.83 -0.03
CA PRO A 43 0.22 7.99 -0.49
C PRO A 43 0.57 7.91 -1.97
N SER A 44 0.47 9.03 -2.68
CA SER A 44 0.75 9.09 -4.12
C SER A 44 2.17 8.60 -4.45
N VAL A 45 3.13 8.86 -3.57
CA VAL A 45 4.52 8.48 -3.74
C VAL A 45 4.74 6.96 -3.69
N ILE A 46 3.91 6.23 -2.92
CA ILE A 46 4.00 4.76 -2.80
C ILE A 46 2.96 4.02 -3.66
N ARG A 47 1.93 4.70 -4.16
CA ARG A 47 0.83 4.10 -4.91
C ARG A 47 1.32 3.35 -6.16
N GLY A 48 0.86 2.11 -6.33
CA GLY A 48 1.21 1.27 -7.49
C GLY A 48 2.65 0.76 -7.48
N ILE A 49 3.40 0.92 -6.37
CA ILE A 49 4.62 0.16 -6.17
C ILE A 49 4.22 -1.22 -5.66
N PRO A 50 4.58 -2.31 -6.36
CA PRO A 50 4.22 -3.65 -5.94
C PRO A 50 4.95 -3.97 -4.64
N ALA A 51 4.21 -3.92 -3.55
CA ALA A 51 4.64 -4.35 -2.24
C ALA A 51 3.54 -5.28 -1.73
N GLY A 52 3.50 -6.51 -2.20
CA GLY A 52 2.53 -7.51 -1.70
C GLY A 52 3.16 -8.41 -0.66
N ILE A 53 2.33 -9.05 0.16
CA ILE A 53 2.73 -10.17 1.05
C ILE A 53 3.39 -11.33 0.29
N PHE A 54 3.12 -11.46 -1.01
CA PHE A 54 3.72 -12.48 -1.89
C PHE A 54 4.97 -12.01 -2.64
N PHE A 55 5.34 -10.73 -2.52
CA PHE A 55 6.50 -10.16 -3.19
C PHE A 55 7.53 -9.79 -2.13
N PRO A 56 8.36 -10.74 -1.67
CA PRO A 56 9.45 -10.45 -0.75
C PRO A 56 10.32 -9.35 -1.37
N ALA A 57 10.80 -8.44 -0.52
CA ALA A 57 11.62 -7.28 -0.82
C ALA A 57 12.54 -7.48 -2.05
N ALA A 58 12.02 -7.19 -3.24
CA ALA A 58 12.81 -7.12 -4.44
C ALA A 58 13.45 -5.73 -4.48
N SER A 59 14.66 -5.63 -5.02
CA SER A 59 15.36 -4.34 -5.20
C SER A 59 14.62 -3.38 -6.13
N GLU A 60 13.70 -3.88 -6.94
CA GLU A 60 12.92 -3.10 -7.91
C GLU A 60 11.90 -2.16 -7.23
N PRO A 61 11.01 -2.61 -6.31
CA PRO A 61 10.16 -1.73 -5.50
C PRO A 61 10.92 -0.59 -4.82
N GLU A 62 12.06 -0.90 -4.19
CA GLU A 62 12.86 0.11 -3.48
C GLU A 62 13.44 1.14 -4.45
N THR A 63 13.95 0.68 -5.60
CA THR A 63 14.46 1.57 -6.65
C THR A 63 13.36 2.48 -7.19
N LYS A 64 12.17 1.95 -7.49
CA LYS A 64 11.03 2.75 -7.95
C LYS A 64 10.60 3.80 -6.93
N PHE A 65 10.62 3.46 -5.65
CA PHE A 65 10.29 4.40 -4.59
C PHE A 65 11.32 5.52 -4.48
N ARG A 66 12.59 5.17 -4.43
CA ARG A 66 13.72 6.11 -4.42
C ARG A 66 13.66 7.07 -5.60
N ASP A 67 13.43 6.56 -6.80
CA ASP A 67 13.39 7.38 -8.01
C ASP A 67 12.22 8.38 -7.98
N ARG A 68 11.05 7.95 -7.50
CA ARG A 68 9.88 8.85 -7.35
C ARG A 68 10.13 9.93 -6.32
N ILE A 69 10.75 9.60 -5.19
CA ILE A 69 11.10 10.58 -4.17
C ILE A 69 12.03 11.64 -4.75
N ARG A 70 13.10 11.23 -5.45
CA ARG A 70 14.04 12.15 -6.09
C ARG A 70 13.41 12.99 -7.20
N LEU A 71 12.43 12.42 -7.93
CA LEU A 71 11.69 13.15 -8.95
C LEU A 71 10.74 14.20 -8.33
N GLN A 72 10.07 13.87 -7.23
CA GLN A 72 9.11 14.77 -6.58
C GLN A 72 9.78 15.87 -5.74
N PHE A 73 10.96 15.56 -5.18
CA PHE A 73 11.71 16.42 -4.28
C PHE A 73 13.18 16.46 -4.72
N PRO A 74 13.49 17.18 -5.80
CA PRO A 74 14.86 17.30 -6.28
C PRO A 74 15.76 18.01 -5.25
N ILE A 75 17.05 17.70 -5.28
CA ILE A 75 18.07 18.39 -4.48
C ILE A 75 17.97 19.90 -4.74
N GLY A 76 18.04 20.70 -3.68
CA GLY A 76 17.83 22.14 -3.70
C GLY A 76 16.39 22.59 -3.39
N SER A 77 15.42 21.68 -3.33
CA SER A 77 14.06 22.00 -2.90
C SER A 77 14.00 22.36 -1.41
N GLU A 78 12.97 23.08 -1.00
CA GLU A 78 12.74 23.41 0.42
C GLU A 78 12.35 22.17 1.22
N GLN A 79 13.04 21.94 2.32
CA GLN A 79 12.75 20.83 3.23
C GLN A 79 11.35 20.98 3.84
N ALA A 80 10.98 22.19 4.28
CA ALA A 80 9.67 22.44 4.88
C ALA A 80 8.51 22.04 3.95
N GLU A 81 8.61 22.34 2.65
CA GLU A 81 7.59 21.95 1.66
C GLU A 81 7.52 20.44 1.51
N MET A 82 8.66 19.76 1.40
CA MET A 82 8.71 18.30 1.32
C MET A 82 8.05 17.65 2.54
N VAL A 83 8.41 18.09 3.75
CA VAL A 83 7.82 17.58 5.00
C VAL A 83 6.32 17.79 5.00
N ALA A 84 5.83 19.00 4.73
CA ALA A 84 4.41 19.30 4.70
C ALA A 84 3.64 18.41 3.70
N ARG A 85 4.21 18.18 2.51
CA ARG A 85 3.59 17.33 1.48
C ARG A 85 3.62 15.84 1.83
N LEU A 86 4.64 15.35 2.52
CA LEU A 86 4.70 13.97 2.97
C LEU A 86 3.73 13.74 4.14
N THR A 87 3.69 14.65 5.12
CA THR A 87 2.74 14.58 6.24
C THR A 87 1.29 14.67 5.76
N ALA A 88 0.99 15.54 4.78
CA ALA A 88 -0.34 15.61 4.15
C ALA A 88 -0.76 14.30 3.44
N GLN A 89 0.22 13.45 3.09
CA GLN A 89 -0.02 12.13 2.52
C GLN A 89 -0.09 11.01 3.57
N GLY A 90 0.01 11.33 4.86
CA GLY A 90 -0.10 10.38 5.96
C GLY A 90 1.23 9.82 6.47
N PHE A 91 2.37 10.34 6.01
CA PHE A 91 3.65 10.08 6.70
C PHE A 91 3.60 10.70 8.10
N GLY A 92 4.31 10.09 9.05
CA GLY A 92 4.38 10.58 10.44
C GLY A 92 5.19 11.88 10.56
N ASP A 93 5.60 12.22 11.78
CA ASP A 93 6.44 13.39 12.01
C ASP A 93 7.93 13.10 11.68
N PRO A 94 8.69 14.11 11.21
CA PRO A 94 10.14 14.00 11.10
C PRO A 94 10.80 13.67 12.42
N VAL A 95 11.76 12.75 12.39
CA VAL A 95 12.58 12.36 13.54
C VAL A 95 14.05 12.51 13.17
N PRO A 96 14.90 13.04 14.06
CA PRO A 96 16.34 13.09 13.82
C PRO A 96 16.96 11.69 13.79
N LEU A 97 17.85 11.46 12.82
CA LEU A 97 18.64 10.25 12.64
C LEU A 97 20.11 10.64 12.39
N ALA A 98 20.89 10.79 13.47
CA ALA A 98 22.24 11.34 13.44
C ALA A 98 22.27 12.73 12.75
N GLU A 99 23.00 12.88 11.66
CA GLU A 99 23.08 14.12 10.86
C GLU A 99 21.95 14.26 9.83
N LYS A 100 21.03 13.29 9.79
CA LYS A 100 19.92 13.22 8.84
C LYS A 100 18.60 13.35 9.56
N GLN A 101 17.54 13.56 8.79
CA GLN A 101 16.16 13.49 9.23
C GLN A 101 15.49 12.31 8.54
N VAL A 102 14.52 11.70 9.22
CA VAL A 102 13.73 10.60 8.68
C VAL A 102 12.24 10.83 8.94
N ILE A 103 11.43 10.50 7.96
CA ILE A 103 9.97 10.49 8.06
C ILE A 103 9.49 9.17 7.46
N ALA A 104 8.50 8.53 8.08
CA ALA A 104 8.08 7.20 7.66
C ALA A 104 6.57 7.06 7.59
N PHE A 105 6.11 6.29 6.62
CA PHE A 105 4.76 5.75 6.52
C PHE A 105 4.81 4.28 6.90
N ARG A 106 4.01 3.87 7.89
CA ARG A 106 3.94 2.47 8.35
C ARG A 106 2.62 1.85 7.91
N ASP A 107 2.73 0.76 7.17
CA ASP A 107 1.63 -0.11 6.79
C ASP A 107 1.77 -1.40 7.61
N SER A 108 0.97 -1.52 8.66
CA SER A 108 0.95 -2.70 9.53
C SER A 108 -0.13 -3.67 9.06
N SER A 109 0.28 -4.70 8.30
CA SER A 109 -0.62 -5.74 7.81
C SER A 109 -0.14 -7.12 8.31
N PHE A 110 -0.80 -7.65 9.34
CA PHE A 110 -0.44 -8.96 9.92
C PHE A 110 -0.36 -10.05 8.82
N PRO A 111 0.72 -10.86 8.75
CA PRO A 111 1.80 -11.03 9.74
C PRO A 111 3.06 -10.18 9.52
N CYS A 112 3.06 -9.25 8.56
CA CYS A 112 4.25 -8.49 8.18
C CYS A 112 4.10 -6.98 8.42
N LEU A 113 5.14 -6.36 8.93
CA LEU A 113 5.24 -4.92 9.03
C LEU A 113 5.97 -4.38 7.80
N ARG A 114 5.37 -3.38 7.16
CA ARG A 114 6.01 -2.63 6.10
C ARG A 114 6.15 -1.17 6.50
N SER A 115 7.28 -0.58 6.16
CA SER A 115 7.45 0.85 6.27
C SER A 115 8.18 1.42 5.07
N TRP A 116 7.78 2.63 4.69
CA TRP A 116 8.39 3.44 3.65
C TRP A 116 9.00 4.64 4.33
N SER A 117 10.32 4.77 4.28
CA SER A 117 11.03 5.86 4.93
C SER A 117 11.68 6.76 3.89
N VAL A 118 11.57 8.06 4.11
CA VAL A 118 12.33 9.08 3.38
C VAL A 118 13.37 9.62 4.34
N ILE A 119 14.64 9.52 3.95
CA ILE A 119 15.77 9.99 4.73
C ILE A 119 16.40 11.14 3.95
N TRP A 120 16.63 12.26 4.60
CA TRP A 120 17.20 13.42 3.93
C TRP A 120 18.16 14.19 4.83
N GLN A 121 18.90 15.08 4.21
CA GLN A 121 19.77 16.06 4.86
C GLN A 121 19.49 17.41 4.21
N ALA A 122 19.37 18.45 5.04
CA ALA A 122 19.19 19.81 4.58
C ALA A 122 20.36 20.68 5.00
N SER A 123 20.61 21.72 4.20
CA SER A 123 21.61 22.75 4.47
C SER A 123 21.15 23.66 5.61
N SER A 124 22.02 24.60 5.99
CA SER A 124 21.70 25.65 6.97
C SER A 124 20.61 26.63 6.52
N ILE A 125 20.22 26.60 5.24
CA ILE A 125 19.19 27.48 4.65
C ILE A 125 17.92 26.71 4.24
N ASP A 126 17.64 25.57 4.89
CA ASP A 126 16.44 24.73 4.67
C ASP A 126 16.30 24.13 3.27
N THR A 127 17.40 23.99 2.53
CA THR A 127 17.40 23.33 1.21
C THR A 127 17.88 21.89 1.30
N LEU A 128 17.23 20.98 0.57
CA LEU A 128 17.62 19.58 0.51
C LEU A 128 19.01 19.45 -0.14
N GLU A 129 19.98 18.88 0.57
CA GLU A 129 21.30 18.53 0.04
C GLU A 129 21.34 17.07 -0.42
N ASN A 130 20.62 16.20 0.28
CA ASN A 130 20.53 14.78 -0.02
C ASN A 130 19.14 14.26 0.35
N ILE A 131 18.64 13.31 -0.44
CA ILE A 131 17.37 12.63 -0.20
C ILE A 131 17.42 11.21 -0.75
N ASP A 132 16.93 10.27 0.05
CA ASP A 132 16.78 8.88 -0.33
C ASP A 132 15.49 8.26 0.21
N GLY A 133 14.99 7.26 -0.50
CA GLY A 133 13.78 6.52 -0.15
C GLY A 133 14.12 5.05 0.09
N HIS A 134 13.69 4.53 1.24
CA HIS A 134 13.90 3.13 1.61
C HIS A 134 12.58 2.43 1.92
N ILE A 135 12.57 1.13 1.68
CA ILE A 135 11.46 0.24 2.06
C ILE A 135 12.02 -0.74 3.07
N HIS A 136 11.40 -0.81 4.23
CA HIS A 136 11.70 -1.84 5.22
C HIS A 136 10.52 -2.80 5.33
N TYR A 137 10.83 -4.10 5.32
CA TYR A 137 9.87 -5.19 5.42
C TYR A 137 10.36 -6.20 6.46
N SER A 138 9.50 -6.52 7.42
CA SER A 138 9.76 -7.54 8.43
C SER A 138 8.50 -8.37 8.67
N CYS A 139 8.64 -9.67 8.91
CA CYS A 139 7.53 -10.56 9.26
C CYS A 139 7.81 -11.21 10.61
N LEU A 140 6.75 -11.47 11.38
CA LEU A 140 6.79 -12.24 12.63
C LEU A 140 6.79 -13.74 12.37
#